data_AF-A0A932PEL8-F1
#
_entry.id   AF-A0A932PEL8-F1
#
_cell.length_a   1.000
_cell.length_b   1.000
_cell.length_c   1.000
_cell.angle_alpha   90.00
_cell.angle_beta   90.00
_cell.angle_gamma   90.00
#
_symmetry.space_group_name_H-M   'P 1'
#
loop_
_entity.id
_entity.type
_entity.pdbx_description
1 polymer ?
#
loop_
_entity_poly.entity_id
_entity_poly.type
_entity_poly.pdbx_seq_one_letter_code
_entity_poly.pdbx_strand_id
1 'polypeptide(L)'
;MRWTSPSNLSLRADMPEVHELNSIADLSRHEADWQTLLAQTRHASYFQSLEWLTVYWKHFGGQQKLRVLVVCDRGSPIGIVPLVVRREITKAGSLRFLTYPLDSWGSFYGPIGPRPQEALTAALSYLRRTKRDWDVLELRCVHPGDLSHGYSAGALEANRLPAQFAATEQTAVIRLEGDFDAYFASRTGKWRNNYRRWERRLSERGVSRFERHRPKGEVHGDADPRWDLSTFA
;
A
#
# COMPACT_ATOMS: atom_id res chain seq x y z
N MET A 1 -28.44 54.58 -7.70
CA MET A 1 -28.38 53.21 -7.17
C MET A 1 -27.12 52.54 -7.69
N ARG A 2 -26.10 52.37 -6.83
CA ARG A 2 -24.89 51.61 -7.16
C ARG A 2 -25.09 50.19 -6.65
N TRP A 3 -25.05 49.22 -7.56
CA TRP A 3 -24.93 47.81 -7.22
C TRP A 3 -23.50 47.56 -6.72
N THR A 4 -23.36 47.25 -5.43
CA THR A 4 -22.12 46.72 -4.86
C THR A 4 -22.08 45.20 -5.10
N SER A 5 -21.15 44.75 -5.93
CA SER A 5 -20.84 43.32 -6.06
C SER A 5 -20.45 42.73 -4.70
N PRO A 6 -20.87 41.50 -4.36
CA PRO A 6 -20.33 40.80 -3.21
C PRO A 6 -18.83 40.57 -3.45
N SER A 7 -18.05 40.96 -2.45
CA SER A 7 -16.63 40.71 -2.30
C SER A 7 -16.25 39.27 -2.64
N ASN A 8 -15.28 39.14 -3.55
CA ASN A 8 -14.46 37.96 -3.77
C ASN A 8 -13.79 37.53 -2.45
N LEU A 9 -14.44 36.69 -1.64
CA LEU A 9 -13.72 35.75 -0.79
C LEU A 9 -13.41 34.53 -1.66
N SER A 10 -12.30 34.63 -2.40
CA SER A 10 -11.62 33.45 -2.91
C SER A 10 -11.08 32.67 -1.72
N LEU A 11 -11.89 31.73 -1.20
CA LEU A 11 -11.38 30.57 -0.47
C LEU A 11 -10.48 29.82 -1.45
N ARG A 12 -9.21 30.21 -1.54
CA ARG A 12 -8.17 29.30 -1.98
C ARG A 12 -8.27 28.15 -0.97
N ALA A 13 -8.72 26.98 -1.42
CA ALA A 13 -8.50 25.78 -0.64
C ALA A 13 -6.98 25.73 -0.42
N ASP A 14 -6.54 25.96 0.81
CA ASP A 14 -5.12 25.85 1.14
C ASP A 14 -4.72 24.43 0.77
N MET A 15 -3.75 24.34 -0.13
CA MET A 15 -3.22 23.03 -0.48
C MET A 15 -2.60 22.42 0.76
N PRO A 16 -2.82 21.12 1.01
CA PRO A 16 -2.14 20.41 2.08
C PRO A 16 -0.62 20.63 2.00
N GLU A 17 -0.01 20.85 3.15
CA GLU A 17 1.44 20.92 3.30
C GLU A 17 2.02 19.50 3.09
N VAL A 18 3.21 19.41 2.50
CA VAL A 18 3.87 18.13 2.26
C VAL A 18 5.29 18.18 2.83
N HIS A 19 5.57 17.29 3.77
CA HIS A 19 6.91 17.07 4.31
C HIS A 19 7.55 15.85 3.65
N GLU A 20 8.67 16.06 2.95
CA GLU A 20 9.42 14.98 2.32
C GLU A 20 10.51 14.46 3.27
N LEU A 21 10.48 13.16 3.53
CA LEU A 21 11.46 12.43 4.33
C LEU A 21 12.27 11.51 3.41
N ASN A 22 13.59 11.58 3.51
CA ASN A 22 14.53 10.86 2.64
C ASN A 22 15.44 9.89 3.41
N SER A 23 15.26 9.76 4.73
CA SER A 23 16.00 8.85 5.59
C SER A 23 15.04 7.97 6.36
N ILE A 24 15.36 6.67 6.46
CA ILE A 24 14.54 5.72 7.22
C ILE A 24 14.51 6.08 8.71
N ALA A 25 15.60 6.65 9.25
CA ALA A 25 15.71 7.03 10.65
C ALA A 25 14.72 8.16 11.01
N ASP A 26 14.44 9.06 10.07
CA ASP A 26 13.53 10.19 10.30
C ASP A 26 12.07 9.72 10.41
N LEU A 27 11.73 8.55 9.86
CA LEU A 27 10.37 8.01 9.93
C LEU A 27 9.94 7.62 11.34
N SER A 28 10.89 7.33 12.24
CA SER A 28 10.61 7.03 13.65
C SER A 28 9.80 8.13 14.35
N ARG A 29 9.96 9.39 13.92
CA ARG A 29 9.21 10.53 14.47
C ARG A 29 7.73 10.55 14.08
N HIS A 30 7.35 9.74 13.09
CA HIS A 30 5.99 9.63 12.56
C HIS A 30 5.35 8.27 12.86
N GLU A 31 5.92 7.46 13.75
CA GLU A 31 5.41 6.12 14.06
C GLU A 31 3.93 6.14 14.51
N ALA A 32 3.59 7.05 15.44
CA ALA A 32 2.22 7.18 15.93
C ALA A 32 1.24 7.66 14.84
N ASP A 33 1.66 8.61 14.00
CA ASP A 33 0.86 9.09 12.86
C ASP A 33 0.64 7.97 11.85
N TRP A 34 1.69 7.19 11.57
CA TRP A 34 1.67 6.07 10.64
C TRP A 34 0.70 4.98 11.11
N GLN A 35 0.77 4.57 12.38
CA GLN A 35 -0.14 3.58 12.96
C GLN A 35 -1.59 4.08 12.90
N THR A 36 -1.83 5.33 13.27
CA THR A 36 -3.16 5.95 13.23
C THR A 36 -3.74 5.99 11.81
N LEU A 37 -2.96 6.45 10.83
CA LEU A 37 -3.39 6.54 9.44
C LEU A 37 -3.55 5.15 8.81
N LEU A 38 -2.70 4.19 9.16
CA LEU A 38 -2.78 2.81 8.69
C LEU A 38 -4.07 2.14 9.18
N ALA A 39 -4.44 2.31 10.45
CA ALA A 39 -5.70 1.80 11.00
C ALA A 39 -6.94 2.38 10.30
N GLN A 40 -6.84 3.59 9.76
CA GLN A 40 -7.89 4.26 8.99
C GLN A 40 -7.82 3.96 7.49
N THR A 41 -6.79 3.27 7.02
CA THR A 41 -6.59 2.95 5.60
C THR A 41 -7.54 1.82 5.22
N ARG A 42 -8.42 2.08 4.26
CA ARG A 42 -9.32 1.06 3.73
C ARG A 42 -8.51 -0.03 3.03
N HIS A 43 -8.75 -1.30 3.41
CA HIS A 43 -8.00 -2.45 2.90
C HIS A 43 -6.49 -2.34 3.13
N ALA A 44 -6.08 -1.75 4.27
CA ALA A 44 -4.69 -1.68 4.69
C ALA A 44 -4.01 -3.05 4.57
N SER A 45 -2.81 -3.07 4.00
CA SER A 45 -1.97 -4.27 3.97
C SER A 45 -0.78 -4.11 4.93
N TYR A 46 -0.28 -5.24 5.43
CA TYR A 46 0.96 -5.26 6.22
C TYR A 46 2.13 -4.59 5.48
N PHE A 47 2.16 -4.66 4.15
CA PHE A 47 3.20 -4.04 3.33
C PHE A 47 3.19 -2.51 3.44
N GLN A 48 2.10 -1.90 3.90
CA GLN A 48 2.02 -0.46 4.15
C GLN A 48 2.45 -0.07 5.57
N SER A 49 2.85 -1.01 6.43
CA SER A 49 3.33 -0.71 7.79
C SER A 49 4.74 -0.09 7.81
N LEU A 50 5.05 0.67 8.86
CA LEU A 50 6.38 1.24 9.03
C LEU A 50 7.42 0.16 9.37
N GLU A 51 6.99 -0.88 10.07
CA GLU A 51 7.76 -2.07 10.42
C GLU A 51 8.21 -2.80 9.15
N TRP A 52 7.27 -3.04 8.23
CA TRP A 52 7.61 -3.60 6.92
C TRP A 52 8.58 -2.71 6.15
N LEU A 53 8.30 -1.41 6.02
CA LEU A 53 9.17 -0.50 5.29
C LEU A 53 10.59 -0.45 5.90
N THR A 54 10.70 -0.49 7.22
CA THR A 54 11.97 -0.52 7.95
C THR A 54 12.79 -1.77 7.60
N VAL A 55 12.16 -2.95 7.64
CA VAL A 55 12.81 -4.21 7.26
C VAL A 55 13.16 -4.23 5.77
N TYR A 56 12.23 -3.80 4.91
CA TYR A 56 12.47 -3.69 3.48
C TYR A 56 13.66 -2.77 3.19
N TRP A 57 13.74 -1.61 3.85
CA TRP A 57 14.84 -0.67 3.65
C TRP A 57 16.19 -1.23 4.09
N LYS A 58 16.23 -1.98 5.20
CA LYS A 58 17.43 -2.67 5.68
C LYS A 58 18.01 -3.64 4.64
N HIS A 59 17.15 -4.36 3.92
CA HIS A 59 17.59 -5.42 3.01
C HIS A 59 17.65 -5.01 1.53
N PHE A 60 16.79 -4.08 1.10
CA PHE A 60 16.60 -3.72 -0.30
C PHE A 60 16.81 -2.22 -0.60
N GLY A 61 17.01 -1.38 0.42
CA GLY A 61 17.18 0.07 0.26
C GLY A 61 18.51 0.50 -0.36
N GLY A 62 19.53 -0.36 -0.37
CA GLY A 62 20.92 0.01 -0.73
C GLY A 62 21.12 0.58 -2.15
N GLN A 63 20.22 0.30 -3.09
CA GLN A 63 20.26 0.83 -4.47
C GLN A 63 19.07 1.75 -4.79
N GLN A 64 18.39 2.22 -3.76
CA GLN A 64 17.17 3.02 -3.87
C GLN A 64 17.35 4.31 -3.08
N LYS A 65 16.59 5.34 -3.44
CA LYS A 65 16.46 6.56 -2.66
C LYS A 65 15.07 6.59 -2.03
N LEU A 66 15.02 6.70 -0.70
CA LEU A 66 13.76 6.79 0.03
C LEU A 66 13.11 8.14 -0.24
N ARG A 67 11.80 8.14 -0.43
CA ARG A 67 10.99 9.36 -0.60
C ARG A 67 9.61 9.14 0.00
N VAL A 68 9.49 9.37 1.30
CA VAL A 68 8.20 9.35 1.97
C VAL A 68 7.65 10.76 2.02
N LEU A 69 6.39 10.94 1.62
CA LEU A 69 5.72 12.23 1.63
C LEU A 69 4.61 12.19 2.69
N VAL A 70 4.80 12.92 3.78
CA VAL A 70 3.78 13.11 4.81
C VAL A 70 2.95 14.32 4.43
N VAL A 71 1.65 14.11 4.17
CA VAL A 71 0.71 15.15 3.74
C VAL A 71 -0.07 15.62 4.94
N CYS A 72 -0.02 16.92 5.23
CA CYS A 72 -0.63 17.56 6.37
C CYS A 72 -1.71 18.57 5.94
N ASP A 73 -2.88 18.49 6.56
CA ASP A 73 -3.94 19.51 6.46
C ASP A 73 -3.97 20.27 7.77
N ARG A 74 -3.76 21.59 7.72
CA ARG A 74 -3.71 22.48 8.91
C ARG A 74 -2.81 21.93 10.03
N GLY A 75 -1.64 21.39 9.66
CA GLY A 75 -0.65 20.84 10.58
C GLY A 75 -0.93 19.42 11.09
N SER A 76 -2.04 18.78 10.70
CA SER A 76 -2.35 17.40 11.06
C SER A 76 -2.10 16.45 9.88
N PRO A 77 -1.37 15.34 10.05
CA PRO A 77 -1.19 14.34 8.99
C PRO A 77 -2.52 13.73 8.52
N ILE A 78 -2.76 13.75 7.21
CA ILE A 78 -3.97 13.22 6.57
C ILE A 78 -3.69 12.03 5.66
N GLY A 79 -2.42 11.86 5.31
CA GLY A 79 -1.96 10.68 4.61
C GLY A 79 -0.45 10.66 4.44
N ILE A 80 0.07 9.46 4.25
CA ILE A 80 1.48 9.21 3.97
C ILE A 80 1.56 8.53 2.60
N VAL A 81 2.44 9.01 1.73
CA VAL A 81 2.70 8.42 0.41
C VAL A 81 4.14 7.91 0.40
N PRO A 82 4.37 6.63 0.75
CA PRO A 82 5.71 6.06 0.75
C PRO A 82 6.13 5.76 -0.69
N LEU A 83 7.13 6.47 -1.20
CA LEU A 83 7.72 6.23 -2.51
C LEU A 83 9.21 5.95 -2.39
N VAL A 84 9.77 5.41 -3.46
CA VAL A 84 11.20 5.24 -3.67
C VAL A 84 11.56 5.67 -5.08
N VAL A 85 12.78 6.16 -5.24
CA VAL A 85 13.40 6.28 -6.55
C VAL A 85 14.39 5.14 -6.71
N ARG A 86 14.17 4.27 -7.70
CA ARG A 86 15.07 3.15 -8.01
C ARG A 86 15.47 3.14 -9.47
N ARG A 87 16.66 2.64 -9.76
CA ARG A 87 17.19 2.55 -11.13
C ARG A 87 16.93 1.16 -11.69
N GLU A 88 16.38 1.09 -12.90
CA GLU A 88 16.10 -0.16 -13.60
C GLU A 88 16.66 -0.11 -15.02
N ILE A 89 17.07 -1.27 -15.55
CA ILE A 89 17.53 -1.43 -16.94
C ILE A 89 16.31 -1.80 -17.79
N THR A 90 16.02 -0.98 -18.79
CA THR A 90 14.90 -1.17 -19.71
C THR A 90 15.41 -1.28 -21.16
N LYS A 91 14.50 -1.57 -22.10
CA LYS A 91 14.81 -1.51 -23.55
C LYS A 91 15.25 -0.10 -24.01
N ALA A 92 14.86 0.95 -23.29
CA ALA A 92 15.25 2.33 -23.56
C ALA A 92 16.52 2.77 -22.79
N GLY A 93 17.22 1.84 -22.14
CA GLY A 93 18.39 2.12 -21.31
C GLY A 93 18.06 2.15 -19.81
N SER A 94 18.99 2.72 -19.03
CA SER A 94 18.84 2.82 -17.58
C SER A 94 17.96 4.02 -17.20
N LEU A 95 16.83 3.76 -16.54
CA LEU A 95 15.86 4.77 -16.12
C LEU A 95 15.67 4.76 -14.60
N ARG A 96 15.32 5.91 -14.03
CA ARG A 96 14.95 6.06 -12.62
C ARG A 96 13.43 6.10 -12.49
N PHE A 97 12.89 5.13 -11.77
CA PHE A 97 11.46 5.00 -11.50
C PHE A 97 11.13 5.56 -10.12
N LEU A 98 10.17 6.47 -10.06
CA LEU A 98 9.47 6.84 -8.83
C LEU A 98 8.28 5.89 -8.66
N THR A 99 8.30 5.06 -7.62
CA THR A 99 7.35 3.96 -7.42
C THR A 99 7.15 3.63 -5.94
N TYR A 100 6.26 2.69 -5.62
CA TYR A 100 6.09 2.19 -4.24
C TYR A 100 7.26 1.27 -3.83
N PRO A 101 7.63 1.22 -2.53
CA PRO A 101 8.68 0.34 -2.00
C PRO A 101 8.21 -1.11 -1.89
N LEU A 102 7.83 -1.70 -3.03
CA LEU A 102 7.37 -3.06 -3.13
C LEU A 102 7.83 -3.67 -4.44
N ASP A 103 8.41 -4.87 -4.33
CA ASP A 103 8.65 -5.74 -5.48
C ASP A 103 7.45 -6.66 -5.68
N SER A 104 7.33 -7.26 -6.87
CA SER A 104 6.28 -8.17 -7.39
C SER A 104 5.90 -9.39 -6.52
N TRP A 105 6.31 -9.41 -5.26
CA TRP A 105 6.05 -10.43 -4.25
C TRP A 105 5.04 -9.97 -3.19
N GLY A 106 4.62 -8.70 -3.19
CA GLY A 106 3.57 -8.20 -2.31
C GLY A 106 2.17 -8.31 -2.90
N SER A 107 1.15 -8.07 -2.08
CA SER A 107 -0.24 -8.04 -2.55
C SER A 107 -0.56 -6.70 -3.20
N PHE A 108 -0.72 -5.64 -2.41
CA PHE A 108 -1.08 -4.32 -2.89
C PHE A 108 -0.43 -3.21 -2.06
N TYR A 109 -0.20 -2.06 -2.70
CA TYR A 109 0.35 -0.85 -2.10
C TYR A 109 -0.47 0.38 -2.51
N GLY A 110 -0.35 1.45 -1.74
CA GLY A 110 -1.01 2.72 -2.00
C GLY A 110 -0.69 3.77 -0.93
N PRO A 111 -1.28 4.97 -1.04
CA PRO A 111 -1.28 5.96 0.03
C PRO A 111 -1.87 5.37 1.32
N ILE A 112 -1.35 5.81 2.46
CA ILE A 112 -1.76 5.41 3.80
C ILE A 112 -2.59 6.56 4.36
N GLY A 113 -3.79 6.27 4.82
CA GLY A 113 -4.73 7.23 5.39
C GLY A 113 -6.15 7.10 4.81
N PRO A 114 -7.13 7.79 5.41
CA PRO A 114 -8.53 7.70 5.00
C PRO A 114 -8.85 8.43 3.68
N ARG A 115 -7.95 9.31 3.21
CA ARG A 115 -8.14 10.18 2.04
C ARG A 115 -7.07 9.94 0.96
N PRO A 116 -7.01 8.75 0.34
CA PRO A 116 -5.90 8.35 -0.53
C PRO A 116 -5.75 9.24 -1.78
N GLN A 117 -6.86 9.66 -2.41
CA GLN A 117 -6.81 10.55 -3.58
C GLN A 117 -6.22 11.91 -3.22
N GLU A 118 -6.65 12.50 -2.10
CA GLU A 118 -6.19 13.81 -1.67
C GLU A 118 -4.71 13.78 -1.30
N ALA A 119 -4.29 12.78 -0.52
CA ALA A 119 -2.90 12.57 -0.15
C ALA A 119 -2.01 12.40 -1.40
N LEU A 120 -2.41 11.54 -2.34
CA LEU A 120 -1.65 11.34 -3.58
C LEU A 120 -1.65 12.58 -4.47
N THR A 121 -2.75 13.32 -4.54
CA THR A 121 -2.84 14.58 -5.30
C THR A 121 -1.86 15.62 -4.77
N ALA A 122 -1.83 15.82 -3.44
CA ALA A 122 -0.92 16.75 -2.79
C ALA A 122 0.54 16.32 -2.97
N ALA A 123 0.84 15.04 -2.77
CA ALA A 123 2.15 14.45 -2.98
C ALA A 123 2.66 14.66 -4.42
N LEU A 124 1.86 14.36 -5.43
CA LEU A 124 2.22 14.58 -6.83
C LEU A 124 2.40 16.06 -7.15
N SER A 125 1.58 16.94 -6.57
CA SER A 125 1.71 18.39 -6.77
C SER A 125 3.01 18.94 -6.18
N TYR A 126 3.37 18.48 -4.98
CA TYR A 126 4.65 18.77 -4.35
C TYR A 126 5.82 18.29 -5.25
N LEU A 127 5.78 17.04 -5.72
CA LEU A 127 6.82 16.46 -6.58
C LEU A 127 7.03 17.21 -7.90
N ARG A 128 5.98 17.83 -8.44
CA ARG A 128 6.07 18.66 -9.65
C ARG A 128 6.78 19.99 -9.42
N ARG A 129 6.81 20.48 -8.18
CA ARG A 129 7.44 21.76 -7.80
C ARG A 129 8.86 21.59 -7.27
N THR A 130 9.23 20.38 -6.88
CA THR A 130 10.58 20.05 -6.41
C THR A 130 11.50 19.60 -7.54
N LYS A 131 12.80 19.54 -7.27
CA LYS A 131 13.79 19.03 -8.22
C LYS A 131 13.45 17.59 -8.61
N ARG A 132 13.25 17.36 -9.91
CA ARG A 132 13.00 16.03 -10.47
C ARG A 132 14.30 15.23 -10.59
N ASP A 133 14.40 14.16 -9.83
CA ASP A 133 15.51 13.20 -9.84
C ASP A 133 15.07 11.79 -10.30
N TRP A 134 13.90 11.70 -10.94
CA TRP A 134 13.29 10.50 -11.50
C TRP A 134 12.83 10.75 -12.94
N ASP A 135 12.82 9.70 -13.76
CA ASP A 135 12.51 9.76 -15.18
C ASP A 135 11.06 9.32 -15.45
N VAL A 136 10.60 8.27 -14.76
CA VAL A 136 9.26 7.69 -14.92
C VAL A 136 8.56 7.61 -13.56
N LEU A 137 7.28 7.98 -13.52
CA LEU A 137 6.38 7.68 -12.40
C LEU A 137 5.61 6.40 -12.75
N GLU A 138 5.74 5.37 -11.93
CA GLU A 138 5.04 4.10 -12.15
C GLU A 138 4.56 3.55 -10.81
N LEU A 139 3.26 3.68 -10.54
CA LEU A 139 2.64 3.16 -9.33
C LEU A 139 2.34 1.67 -9.51
N ARG A 140 3.24 0.79 -9.06
CA ARG A 140 3.13 -0.67 -9.19
C ARG A 140 2.32 -1.28 -8.03
N CYS A 141 1.84 -2.51 -8.21
CA CYS A 141 1.10 -3.25 -7.17
C CYS A 141 -0.11 -2.48 -6.61
N VAL A 142 -0.78 -1.68 -7.44
CA VAL A 142 -1.94 -0.89 -7.00
C VAL A 142 -3.12 -1.81 -6.66
N HIS A 143 -3.84 -1.52 -5.57
CA HIS A 143 -5.00 -2.31 -5.15
C HIS A 143 -6.10 -2.32 -6.23
N PRO A 144 -6.77 -3.45 -6.54
CA PRO A 144 -7.84 -3.51 -7.54
C PRO A 144 -9.00 -2.54 -7.26
N GLY A 145 -9.25 -2.27 -5.97
CA GLY A 145 -10.19 -1.24 -5.55
C GLY A 145 -9.81 0.15 -6.07
N ASP A 146 -8.54 0.52 -6.17
CA ASP A 146 -8.13 1.77 -6.82
C ASP A 146 -8.55 1.80 -8.29
N LEU A 147 -8.33 0.72 -9.03
CA LEU A 147 -8.74 0.64 -10.43
C LEU A 147 -10.25 0.83 -10.60
N SER A 148 -11.05 0.44 -9.60
CA SER A 148 -12.51 0.64 -9.60
C SER A 148 -12.94 2.03 -9.13
N HIS A 149 -12.28 2.61 -8.11
CA HIS A 149 -12.67 3.91 -7.52
C HIS A 149 -11.93 5.09 -8.18
N GLY A 150 -10.87 4.83 -8.93
CA GLY A 150 -10.10 5.79 -9.71
C GLY A 150 -9.29 6.79 -8.90
N TYR A 151 -8.89 6.50 -7.65
CA TYR A 151 -8.24 7.53 -6.83
C TYR A 151 -6.82 7.88 -7.34
N SER A 152 -6.04 6.91 -7.81
CA SER A 152 -4.74 7.19 -8.44
C SER A 152 -4.89 7.88 -9.79
N ALA A 153 -5.89 7.47 -10.58
CA ALA A 153 -6.22 8.10 -11.86
C ALA A 153 -6.59 9.59 -11.65
N GLY A 154 -7.49 9.85 -10.71
CA GLY A 154 -7.94 11.20 -10.37
C GLY A 154 -6.82 12.07 -9.80
N ALA A 155 -5.90 11.50 -9.01
CA ALA A 155 -4.73 12.23 -8.51
C ALA A 155 -3.73 12.61 -9.61
N LEU A 156 -3.51 11.72 -10.59
CA LEU A 156 -2.71 12.00 -11.78
C LEU A 156 -3.37 13.08 -12.65
N GLU A 157 -4.67 12.96 -12.91
CA GLU A 157 -5.46 13.92 -13.68
C GLU A 157 -5.46 15.32 -13.04
N ALA A 158 -5.70 15.42 -11.73
CA ALA A 158 -5.63 16.67 -10.99
C ALA A 158 -4.26 17.36 -11.10
N ASN A 159 -3.21 16.57 -11.33
CA ASN A 159 -1.85 17.05 -11.55
C ASN A 159 -1.46 17.17 -13.03
N ARG A 160 -2.41 17.01 -13.96
CA ARG A 160 -2.20 17.04 -15.42
C ARG A 160 -1.13 16.04 -15.88
N LEU A 161 -1.09 14.87 -15.25
CA LEU A 161 -0.23 13.76 -15.61
C LEU A 161 -1.07 12.74 -16.39
N PRO A 162 -0.74 12.43 -17.65
CA PRO A 162 -1.44 11.38 -18.40
C PRO A 162 -1.20 10.03 -17.72
N ALA A 163 -2.28 9.27 -17.52
CA ALA A 163 -2.24 7.96 -16.88
C ALA A 163 -2.42 6.84 -17.91
N GLN A 164 -1.68 5.75 -17.75
CA GLN A 164 -1.90 4.49 -18.46
C GLN A 164 -1.95 3.35 -17.44
N PHE A 165 -2.83 2.38 -17.69
CA PHE A 165 -3.02 1.23 -16.83
C PHE A 165 -2.65 -0.04 -17.58
N ALA A 166 -1.83 -0.88 -16.97
CA ALA A 166 -1.45 -2.17 -17.50
C ALA A 166 -1.46 -3.22 -16.39
N ALA A 167 -2.03 -4.39 -16.68
CA ALA A 167 -1.90 -5.55 -15.81
C ALA A 167 -0.52 -6.19 -16.07
N THR A 168 0.42 -6.01 -15.13
CA THR A 168 1.77 -6.57 -15.23
C THR A 168 1.90 -7.90 -14.51
N GLU A 169 1.03 -8.17 -13.53
CA GLU A 169 1.11 -9.34 -12.65
C GLU A 169 -0.28 -9.93 -12.41
N GLN A 170 -0.32 -11.25 -12.17
CA GLN A 170 -1.52 -11.98 -11.81
C GLN A 170 -1.27 -12.82 -10.57
N THR A 171 -2.21 -12.81 -9.64
CA THR A 171 -2.17 -13.63 -8.43
C THR A 171 -3.48 -14.39 -8.24
N ALA A 172 -3.41 -15.57 -7.63
CA ALA A 172 -4.57 -16.38 -7.31
C ALA A 172 -5.11 -15.98 -5.94
N VAL A 173 -6.36 -15.50 -5.90
CA VAL A 173 -7.05 -15.15 -4.65
C VAL A 173 -8.13 -16.17 -4.36
N ILE A 174 -8.11 -16.71 -3.14
CA ILE A 174 -9.18 -17.55 -2.62
C ILE A 174 -9.98 -16.72 -1.62
N ARG A 175 -11.28 -16.54 -1.90
CA ARG A 175 -12.20 -15.96 -0.92
C ARG A 175 -12.53 -17.03 0.11
N LEU A 176 -12.15 -16.77 1.36
CA LEU A 176 -12.47 -17.62 2.50
C LEU A 176 -13.78 -17.13 3.11
N GLU A 177 -14.88 -17.36 2.38
CA GLU A 177 -16.23 -17.09 2.86
C GLU A 177 -16.76 -18.36 3.54
N GLY A 178 -17.18 -18.23 4.80
CA GLY A 178 -17.63 -19.35 5.61
C GLY A 178 -16.49 -20.16 6.23
N ASP A 179 -16.78 -21.39 6.63
CA ASP A 179 -15.82 -22.30 7.25
C ASP A 179 -15.09 -23.16 6.21
N PHE A 180 -14.18 -24.00 6.71
CA PHE A 180 -13.42 -24.91 5.86
C PHE A 180 -14.33 -25.91 5.12
N ASP A 181 -15.42 -26.37 5.74
CA ASP A 181 -16.31 -27.36 5.15
C ASP A 181 -17.10 -26.78 3.98
N ALA A 182 -17.61 -25.55 4.13
CA ALA A 182 -18.24 -24.79 3.05
C ALA A 182 -17.25 -24.54 1.90
N TYR A 183 -16.03 -24.11 2.22
CA TYR A 183 -14.96 -23.96 1.22
C TYR A 183 -14.67 -25.28 0.51
N PHE A 184 -14.49 -26.38 1.26
CA PHE A 184 -14.17 -27.70 0.74
C PHE A 184 -15.28 -28.21 -0.18
N ALA A 185 -16.55 -28.07 0.21
CA ALA A 185 -17.72 -28.45 -0.58
C ALA A 185 -17.79 -27.69 -1.92
N SER A 186 -17.39 -26.41 -1.95
CA SER A 186 -17.36 -25.59 -3.16
C SER A 186 -16.32 -26.04 -4.20
N ARG A 187 -15.31 -26.84 -3.82
CA ARG A 187 -14.25 -27.29 -4.73
C ARG A 187 -14.73 -28.44 -5.61
N THR A 188 -14.10 -28.64 -6.77
CA THR A 188 -14.48 -29.74 -7.69
C THR A 188 -14.27 -31.12 -7.06
N GLY A 189 -15.05 -32.12 -7.51
CA GLY A 189 -14.92 -33.50 -7.01
C GLY A 189 -13.50 -34.05 -7.16
N LYS A 190 -12.82 -33.75 -8.28
CA LYS A 190 -11.40 -34.11 -8.50
C LYS A 190 -10.48 -33.49 -7.44
N TRP A 191 -10.66 -32.20 -7.14
CA TRP A 191 -9.87 -31.51 -6.12
C TRP A 191 -10.10 -32.12 -4.73
N ARG A 192 -11.37 -32.34 -4.34
CA ARG A 192 -11.72 -32.95 -3.05
C ARG A 192 -11.15 -34.36 -2.90
N ASN A 193 -11.19 -35.17 -3.96
CA ASN A 193 -10.62 -36.53 -3.95
C ASN A 193 -9.10 -36.50 -3.83
N ASN A 194 -8.42 -35.55 -4.48
CA ASN A 194 -6.97 -35.36 -4.32
C ASN A 194 -6.60 -34.97 -2.89
N TYR A 195 -7.32 -34.00 -2.30
CA TYR A 195 -7.11 -33.59 -0.91
C TYR A 195 -7.20 -34.78 0.06
N ARG A 196 -8.30 -35.54 0.02
CA ARG A 196 -8.49 -36.73 0.86
C ARG A 196 -7.42 -37.80 0.66
N ARG A 197 -6.95 -37.98 -0.59
CA ARG A 197 -5.85 -38.90 -0.90
C ARG A 197 -4.55 -38.45 -0.23
N TRP A 198 -4.23 -37.14 -0.26
CA TRP A 198 -3.03 -36.61 0.38
C TRP A 198 -3.11 -36.69 1.90
N GLU A 199 -4.27 -36.38 2.47
CA GLU A 199 -4.53 -36.51 3.90
C GLU A 199 -4.34 -37.96 4.39
N ARG A 200 -4.91 -38.94 3.67
CA ARG A 200 -4.68 -40.37 3.97
C ARG A 200 -3.21 -40.77 3.85
N ARG A 201 -2.52 -40.32 2.80
CA ARG A 201 -1.09 -40.62 2.63
C ARG A 201 -0.22 -40.02 3.74
N LEU A 202 -0.64 -38.88 4.27
CA LEU A 202 0.03 -38.24 5.39
C LEU A 202 -0.20 -39.03 6.68
N SER A 203 -1.43 -39.49 6.94
CA SER A 203 -1.74 -40.29 8.13
C SER A 203 -1.07 -41.67 8.12
N GLU A 204 -0.90 -42.29 6.95
CA GLU A 204 -0.13 -43.53 6.76
C GLU A 204 1.35 -43.38 7.16
N ARG A 205 1.89 -42.15 7.23
CA ARG A 205 3.29 -41.88 7.63
C ARG A 205 3.46 -41.62 9.12
N GLY A 206 2.37 -41.53 9.88
CA GLY A 206 2.40 -41.33 11.33
C GLY A 206 1.51 -40.18 11.81
N VAL A 207 1.59 -39.89 13.11
CA VAL A 207 0.80 -38.84 13.75
C VAL A 207 1.32 -37.48 13.29
N SER A 208 0.44 -36.70 12.65
CA SER A 208 0.72 -35.32 12.23
C SER A 208 0.16 -34.34 13.26
N ARG A 209 0.95 -33.31 13.59
CA ARG A 209 0.53 -32.20 14.46
C ARG A 209 0.61 -30.91 13.66
N PHE A 210 -0.45 -30.09 13.75
CA PHE A 210 -0.43 -28.73 13.24
C PHE A 210 -0.10 -27.78 14.39
N GLU A 211 1.02 -27.08 14.28
CA GLU A 211 1.39 -26.02 15.22
C GLU A 211 1.03 -24.67 14.59
N ARG A 212 0.21 -23.89 15.30
CA ARG A 212 -0.25 -22.58 14.85
C ARG A 212 0.61 -21.50 15.50
N HIS A 213 1.24 -20.68 14.68
CA HIS A 213 2.05 -19.53 15.10
C HIS A 213 1.34 -18.18 14.91
N ARG A 214 0.07 -18.18 14.51
CA ARG A 214 -0.73 -16.96 14.26
C ARG A 214 -1.77 -16.72 15.37
N PRO A 215 -2.13 -15.45 15.59
CA PRO A 215 -3.26 -15.03 16.43
C PRO A 215 -4.54 -15.87 16.29
N LYS A 216 -5.33 -15.96 17.36
CA LYS A 216 -6.59 -16.73 17.43
C LYS A 216 -7.73 -16.09 16.60
N GLY A 217 -7.59 -14.84 16.18
CA GLY A 217 -8.58 -14.12 15.36
C GLY A 217 -9.62 -13.35 16.17
N GLU A 218 -10.59 -12.76 15.46
CA GLU A 218 -11.49 -11.71 15.98
C GLU A 218 -12.38 -12.16 17.13
N VAL A 219 -12.90 -13.38 17.03
CA VAL A 219 -13.73 -14.02 18.07
C VAL A 219 -12.98 -14.17 19.40
N HIS A 220 -11.65 -14.12 19.37
CA HIS A 220 -10.78 -14.23 20.54
C HIS A 220 -10.13 -12.89 20.93
N GLY A 221 -10.57 -11.77 20.37
CA GLY A 221 -9.97 -10.45 20.61
C GLY A 221 -8.55 -10.31 20.05
N ASP A 222 -8.16 -11.19 19.13
CA ASP A 222 -6.81 -11.32 18.57
C ASP A 222 -6.86 -11.11 17.04
N ALA A 223 -7.80 -10.27 16.59
CA ALA A 223 -7.86 -9.74 15.23
C ALA A 223 -7.26 -8.36 15.10
N ASP A 224 -6.81 -7.75 16.21
CA ASP A 224 -5.87 -6.64 16.11
C ASP A 224 -4.67 -7.19 15.33
N PRO A 225 -4.45 -6.71 14.10
CA PRO A 225 -3.34 -7.20 13.33
C PRO A 225 -2.11 -6.55 13.95
N ARG A 226 -1.59 -7.22 14.98
CA ARG A 226 -0.33 -6.94 15.65
C ARG A 226 0.80 -7.17 14.65
N TRP A 227 0.95 -6.23 13.73
CA TRP A 227 1.90 -6.24 12.61
C TRP A 227 3.35 -6.26 13.11
N ASP A 228 3.58 -5.76 14.33
CA ASP A 228 4.80 -5.84 15.11
C ASP A 228 5.28 -7.28 15.36
N LEU A 229 4.36 -8.25 15.44
CA LEU A 229 4.68 -9.66 15.68
C LEU A 229 5.28 -10.39 14.47
N SER A 230 5.33 -9.76 13.29
CA SER A 230 5.97 -10.36 12.11
C SER A 230 7.50 -10.23 12.10
N THR A 231 8.06 -9.57 13.10
CA THR A 231 9.50 -9.44 13.30
C THR A 231 10.04 -10.69 14.02
N PHE A 232 10.34 -11.75 13.25
CA PHE A 232 11.22 -12.80 13.79
C PHE A 232 12.62 -12.22 13.89
N ALA A 233 13.13 -12.15 15.12
CA ALA A 233 14.49 -11.74 15.46
C ALA A 233 15.55 -12.63 14.79
#